data_AF-A0A7K1IT77-F1
#
_entry.id   AF-A0A7K1IT77-F1
#
_cell.length_a   1.000
_cell.length_b   1.000
_cell.length_c   1.000
_cell.angle_alpha   90.00
_cell.angle_beta   90.00
_cell.angle_gamma   90.00
#
_symmetry.space_group_name_H-M   'P 1'
#
loop_
_entity.id
_entity.type
_entity.pdbx_description
1 polymer ?
#
loop_
_entity_poly.entity_id
_entity_poly.type
_entity_poly.pdbx_seq_one_letter_code
_entity_poly.pdbx_strand_id
1 'polypeptide(L)'
;GLMVYCLSAAPTVLWGDDAELQRIAITGEARAIGQSSAASHLLWQAVAMGFVRSTTRLPVDAAGLVTLGSSIAGALALVPIEASAGQIAVRAGFSLRSSDVAGVVAALAFGLSHTFWLLASRPDAYTIQTLLLATSLWVMLRAGFSARLILWWVAGLATVSLAMTNHVMILASVPGLAVLGMAGVRVRVGRTISTGIVGGTVLLGVVVSASILGFPAFQAVSTLLR
;
A
#
# COMPACT_ATOMS: atom_id res chain seq x y z
N GLY A 1 8.53 -5.56 -14.85
CA GLY A 1 8.14 -4.33 -14.15
C GLY A 1 9.25 -3.31 -14.17
N LEU A 2 10.21 -3.42 -13.24
CA LEU A 2 11.23 -2.38 -12.99
C LEU A 2 11.94 -1.85 -14.25
N MET A 3 12.45 -2.73 -15.12
CA MET A 3 13.12 -2.31 -16.34
C MET A 3 12.23 -1.43 -17.23
N VAL A 4 10.96 -1.79 -17.40
CA VAL A 4 9.99 -1.00 -18.18
C VAL A 4 9.81 0.38 -17.55
N TYR A 5 9.59 0.43 -16.22
CA TYR A 5 9.37 1.69 -15.51
C TYR A 5 10.60 2.60 -15.52
N CYS A 6 11.80 2.05 -15.35
CA CYS A 6 13.04 2.82 -15.45
C CYS A 6 13.30 3.34 -16.87
N LEU A 7 13.04 2.53 -17.91
CA LEU A 7 13.22 2.96 -19.30
C LEU A 7 12.19 4.00 -19.74
N SER A 8 11.00 3.97 -19.16
CA SER A 8 9.94 4.96 -19.39
C SER A 8 9.95 6.11 -18.38
N ALA A 9 10.92 6.16 -17.47
CA ALA A 9 10.94 7.15 -16.40
C ALA A 9 11.03 8.56 -17.00
N ALA A 10 10.14 9.44 -16.56
CA ALA A 10 10.05 10.80 -17.07
C ALA A 10 10.19 11.80 -15.92
N PRO A 11 11.37 11.87 -15.26
CA PRO A 11 11.55 12.65 -14.03
C PRO A 11 11.38 14.16 -14.22
N THR A 12 11.48 14.65 -15.45
CA THR A 12 11.27 16.06 -15.82
C THR A 12 9.82 16.38 -16.17
N VAL A 13 8.94 15.37 -16.28
CA VAL A 13 7.51 15.59 -16.52
C VAL A 13 6.85 15.84 -15.17
N LEU A 14 6.44 17.09 -14.96
CA LEU A 14 5.79 17.54 -13.74
C LEU A 14 4.30 17.72 -14.04
N TRP A 15 3.45 16.82 -13.52
CA TRP A 15 1.99 16.94 -13.68
C TRP A 15 1.27 16.79 -12.35
N GLY A 16 0.55 17.84 -11.93
CA GLY A 16 -0.18 17.85 -10.67
C GLY A 16 0.80 17.99 -9.51
N ASP A 17 0.74 17.07 -8.55
CA ASP A 17 1.52 17.14 -7.31
C ASP A 17 3.00 16.73 -7.47
N ASP A 18 3.43 16.25 -8.64
CA ASP A 18 4.76 15.65 -8.83
C ASP A 18 5.90 16.60 -8.46
N ALA A 19 5.81 17.87 -8.85
CA ALA A 19 6.81 18.88 -8.54
C ALA A 19 6.87 19.16 -7.03
N GLU A 20 5.72 19.18 -6.37
CA GLU A 20 5.61 19.36 -4.93
C GLU A 20 6.23 18.16 -4.21
N LEU A 21 5.89 16.93 -4.62
CA LEU A 21 6.42 15.69 -4.08
C LEU A 21 7.94 15.61 -4.23
N GLN A 22 8.48 15.90 -5.43
CA GLN A 22 9.93 15.94 -5.65
C GLN A 22 10.59 16.96 -4.71
N ARG A 23 10.08 18.20 -4.67
CA ARG A 23 10.63 19.25 -3.83
C ARG A 23 10.64 18.84 -2.37
N ILE A 24 9.53 18.30 -1.86
CA ILE A 24 9.41 17.82 -0.46
C ILE A 24 10.40 16.69 -0.17
N ALA A 25 10.54 15.72 -1.07
CA ALA A 25 11.48 14.61 -0.88
C ALA A 25 12.94 15.08 -0.83
N ILE A 26 13.26 16.18 -1.52
CA ILE A 26 14.60 16.76 -1.61
C ILE A 26 14.87 17.70 -0.43
N THR A 27 13.99 18.65 -0.16
CA THR A 27 14.19 19.70 0.85
C THR A 27 13.81 19.24 2.25
N GLY A 28 12.97 18.21 2.36
CA GLY A 28 12.41 17.75 3.63
C GLY A 28 11.41 18.73 4.24
N GLU A 29 10.95 19.70 3.48
CA GLU A 29 9.93 20.64 3.93
C GLU A 29 8.62 19.92 4.28
N ALA A 30 7.93 20.42 5.30
CA ALA A 30 6.60 19.94 5.61
C ALA A 30 5.66 20.23 4.44
N ARG A 31 4.76 19.29 4.14
CA ARG A 31 3.74 19.50 3.11
C ARG A 31 2.79 20.62 3.56
N ALA A 32 2.86 21.77 2.89
CA ALA A 32 2.07 22.95 3.21
C ALA A 32 1.00 23.18 2.12
N ILE A 33 -0.21 22.69 2.42
CA ILE A 33 -1.51 23.05 1.82
C ILE A 33 -1.55 23.15 0.28
N GLY A 34 -1.92 22.03 -0.33
CA GLY A 34 -2.37 21.88 -1.71
C GLY A 34 -3.11 20.53 -1.84
N GLN A 35 -4.45 20.58 -1.94
CA GLN A 35 -5.41 19.46 -2.09
C GLN A 35 -5.34 18.24 -1.16
N SER A 36 -4.38 18.15 -0.24
CA SER A 36 -4.24 17.06 0.74
C SER A 36 -3.72 17.61 2.08
N SER A 37 -4.12 16.97 3.18
CA SER A 37 -3.77 17.44 4.53
C SER A 37 -2.28 17.24 4.81
N ALA A 38 -1.71 17.99 5.75
CA ALA A 38 -0.34 17.79 6.25
C ALA A 38 -0.07 16.37 6.79
N ALA A 39 -1.13 15.58 7.03
CA ALA A 39 -1.07 14.19 7.47
C ALA A 39 -1.12 13.16 6.32
N SER A 40 -1.17 13.59 5.06
CA SER A 40 -1.23 12.70 3.90
C SER A 40 0.17 12.28 3.46
N HIS A 41 0.35 11.02 3.07
CA HIS A 41 1.58 10.46 2.50
C HIS A 41 2.81 10.49 3.42
N LEU A 42 2.61 10.47 4.74
CA LEU A 42 3.72 10.48 5.73
C LEU A 42 4.70 9.32 5.50
N LEU A 43 4.16 8.11 5.23
CA LEU A 43 4.99 6.95 4.94
C LEU A 43 5.79 7.13 3.65
N TRP A 44 5.15 7.56 2.56
CA TRP A 44 5.87 7.83 1.32
C TRP A 44 6.94 8.89 1.49
N GLN A 45 6.66 9.99 2.21
CA GLN A 45 7.62 11.06 2.44
C GLN A 45 8.85 10.51 3.19
N ALA A 46 8.65 9.75 4.26
CA ALA A 46 9.73 9.12 5.01
C ALA A 46 10.58 8.18 4.13
N VAL A 47 9.93 7.35 3.31
CA VAL A 47 10.61 6.42 2.39
C VAL A 47 11.36 7.17 1.30
N ALA A 48 10.75 8.16 0.65
CA ALA A 48 11.34 8.93 -0.45
C ALA A 48 12.55 9.74 0.04
N MET A 49 12.43 10.46 1.16
CA MET A 49 13.55 11.19 1.75
C MET A 49 14.69 10.24 2.16
N GLY A 50 14.37 9.11 2.79
CA GLY A 50 15.36 8.09 3.16
C GLY A 50 16.07 7.52 1.93
N PHE A 51 15.32 7.26 0.86
CA PHE A 51 15.86 6.75 -0.41
C PHE A 51 16.81 7.77 -1.05
N VAL A 52 16.37 9.02 -1.24
CA VAL A 52 17.20 10.09 -1.84
C VAL A 52 18.48 10.30 -1.03
N ARG A 53 18.40 10.36 0.30
CA ARG A 53 19.57 10.56 1.17
C ARG A 53 20.56 9.39 1.13
N SER A 54 20.08 8.16 0.97
CA SER A 54 20.92 6.96 0.94
C SER A 54 21.49 6.62 -0.43
N THR A 55 21.00 7.26 -1.51
CA THR A 55 21.35 6.93 -2.90
C THR A 55 22.05 8.06 -3.67
N THR A 56 22.63 9.04 -2.96
CA THR A 56 23.34 10.20 -3.54
C THR A 56 24.54 9.85 -4.44
N ARG A 57 24.98 8.59 -4.43
CA ARG A 57 26.07 8.09 -5.29
C ARG A 57 25.60 7.62 -6.67
N LEU A 58 24.30 7.46 -6.89
CA LEU A 58 23.79 7.10 -8.21
C LEU A 58 23.97 8.30 -9.17
N PRO A 59 24.32 8.08 -10.45
CA PRO A 59 24.51 9.15 -11.43
C PRO A 59 23.16 9.65 -11.96
N VAL A 60 22.25 9.99 -11.05
CA VAL A 60 20.89 10.43 -11.32
C VAL A 60 20.63 11.66 -10.45
N ASP A 61 19.98 12.67 -11.00
CA ASP A 61 19.61 13.85 -10.23
C ASP A 61 18.51 13.52 -9.19
N ALA A 62 18.26 14.46 -8.29
CA ALA A 62 17.36 14.19 -7.17
C ALA A 62 15.90 13.94 -7.63
N ALA A 63 15.46 14.59 -8.71
CA ALA A 63 14.17 14.31 -9.35
C ALA A 63 14.09 12.85 -9.86
N GLY A 64 15.12 12.40 -10.57
CA GLY A 64 15.24 11.02 -11.04
C GLY A 64 15.31 9.99 -9.91
N LEU A 65 15.91 10.33 -8.76
CA LEU A 65 15.91 9.43 -7.58
C LEU A 65 14.50 9.23 -7.00
N VAL A 66 13.68 10.28 -6.93
CA VAL A 66 12.30 10.16 -6.44
C VAL A 66 11.44 9.35 -7.42
N THR A 67 11.62 9.59 -8.73
CA THR A 67 10.99 8.77 -9.78
C THR A 67 11.42 7.30 -9.69
N LEU A 68 12.71 7.04 -9.51
CA LEU A 68 13.23 5.68 -9.33
C LEU A 68 12.60 4.99 -8.10
N GLY A 69 12.43 5.70 -6.99
CA GLY A 69 11.72 5.19 -5.82
C GLY A 69 10.29 4.76 -6.14
N SER A 70 9.58 5.55 -6.93
CA SER A 70 8.22 5.25 -7.39
C SER A 70 8.20 4.05 -8.36
N SER A 71 9.17 3.96 -9.27
CA SER A 71 9.35 2.81 -10.18
C SER A 71 9.65 1.51 -9.42
N ILE A 72 10.48 1.57 -8.37
CA ILE A 72 10.77 0.41 -7.50
C ILE A 72 9.51 -0.01 -6.76
N ALA A 73 8.80 0.92 -6.10
CA ALA A 73 7.56 0.62 -5.40
C ALA A 73 6.51 0.03 -6.35
N GLY A 74 6.36 0.61 -7.55
CA GLY A 74 5.47 0.11 -8.58
C GLY A 74 5.83 -1.30 -9.05
N ALA A 75 7.12 -1.58 -9.28
CA ALA A 75 7.59 -2.91 -9.65
C ALA A 75 7.36 -3.94 -8.53
N LEU A 76 7.62 -3.56 -7.28
CA LEU A 76 7.37 -4.41 -6.11
C LEU A 76 5.88 -4.71 -5.94
N ALA A 77 4.98 -3.77 -6.28
CA ALA A 77 3.54 -3.99 -6.20
C ALA A 77 3.05 -5.11 -7.12
N LEU A 78 3.76 -5.40 -8.22
CA LEU A 78 3.39 -6.48 -9.14
C LEU A 78 3.50 -7.87 -8.50
N VAL A 79 4.41 -8.05 -7.54
CA VAL A 79 4.64 -9.34 -6.88
C VAL A 79 3.41 -9.80 -6.06
N PRO A 80 2.85 -9.00 -5.12
CA PRO A 80 1.63 -9.40 -4.43
C PRO A 80 0.40 -9.42 -5.35
N ILE A 81 0.38 -8.69 -6.46
CA ILE A 81 -0.71 -8.79 -7.46
C ILE A 81 -0.68 -10.15 -8.14
N GLU A 82 0.49 -10.56 -8.65
CA GLU A 82 0.72 -11.88 -9.24
C GLU A 82 0.30 -12.99 -8.26
N ALA A 83 0.80 -12.91 -7.03
CA ALA A 83 0.53 -13.91 -6.00
C ALA A 83 -0.94 -13.93 -5.54
N SER A 84 -1.63 -12.78 -5.58
CA SER A 84 -3.07 -12.70 -5.27
C SER A 84 -3.91 -13.35 -6.37
N ALA A 85 -3.64 -13.00 -7.63
CA ALA A 85 -4.36 -13.56 -8.77
C ALA A 85 -4.13 -15.07 -8.91
N GLY A 86 -2.90 -15.55 -8.71
CA GLY A 86 -2.62 -16.98 -8.67
C GLY A 86 -3.38 -17.71 -7.57
N GLN A 87 -3.46 -17.14 -6.36
CA GLN A 87 -4.27 -17.73 -5.28
C GLN A 87 -5.76 -17.75 -5.59
N ILE A 88 -6.29 -16.70 -6.21
CA ILE A 88 -7.70 -16.66 -6.63
C ILE A 88 -7.96 -17.75 -7.67
N ALA A 89 -7.09 -17.92 -8.67
CA ALA A 89 -7.21 -18.96 -9.68
C ALA A 89 -7.19 -20.38 -9.07
N VAL A 90 -6.28 -20.64 -8.11
CA VAL A 90 -6.28 -21.91 -7.37
C VAL A 90 -7.62 -22.14 -6.66
N ARG A 91 -8.21 -21.12 -6.03
CA ARG A 91 -9.55 -21.23 -5.38
C ARG A 91 -10.66 -21.52 -6.37
N ALA A 92 -10.53 -21.04 -7.59
CA ALA A 92 -11.47 -21.29 -8.67
C ALA A 92 -11.30 -22.67 -9.32
N GLY A 93 -10.37 -23.52 -8.82
CA GLY A 93 -10.18 -24.89 -9.30
C GLY A 93 -9.23 -25.01 -10.50
N PHE A 94 -8.48 -23.96 -10.82
CA PHE A 94 -7.49 -24.02 -11.89
C PHE A 94 -6.29 -24.87 -11.48
N SER A 95 -5.63 -25.50 -12.46
CA SER A 95 -4.35 -26.18 -12.23
C SER A 95 -3.29 -25.20 -11.71
N LEU A 96 -2.23 -25.71 -11.07
CA LEU A 96 -1.13 -24.88 -10.58
C LEU A 96 -0.52 -24.04 -11.72
N ARG A 97 -0.19 -24.68 -12.85
CA ARG A 97 0.36 -23.99 -14.02
C ARG A 97 -0.57 -22.91 -14.56
N SER A 98 -1.87 -23.20 -14.66
CA SER A 98 -2.86 -22.21 -15.12
C SER A 98 -2.99 -21.04 -14.14
N SER A 99 -2.84 -21.30 -12.85
CA SER A 99 -2.89 -20.28 -11.79
C SER A 99 -1.66 -19.37 -11.83
N ASP A 100 -0.47 -19.92 -12.05
CA ASP A 100 0.75 -19.13 -12.23
C ASP A 100 0.64 -18.21 -13.45
N VAL A 101 0.15 -18.75 -14.57
CA VAL A 101 -0.12 -17.96 -15.79
C VAL A 101 -1.13 -16.85 -15.51
N ALA A 102 -2.23 -17.15 -14.80
CA ALA A 102 -3.21 -16.14 -14.43
C ALA A 102 -2.59 -15.03 -13.55
N GLY A 103 -1.71 -15.40 -12.62
CA GLY A 103 -0.93 -14.47 -11.81
C GLY A 103 -0.10 -13.51 -12.66
N VAL A 104 0.74 -14.06 -13.54
CA VAL A 104 1.62 -13.28 -14.42
C VAL A 104 0.80 -12.37 -15.34
N VAL A 105 -0.27 -12.90 -15.95
CA VAL A 105 -1.15 -12.11 -16.83
C VAL A 105 -1.80 -10.96 -16.07
N ALA A 106 -2.29 -11.19 -14.85
CA ALA A 106 -2.88 -10.13 -14.03
C ALA A 106 -1.85 -9.04 -13.68
N ALA A 107 -0.63 -9.44 -13.27
CA ALA A 107 0.44 -8.51 -12.95
C ALA A 107 0.90 -7.71 -14.18
N LEU A 108 0.98 -8.34 -15.37
CA LEU A 108 1.29 -7.65 -16.62
C LEU A 108 0.17 -6.68 -17.02
N ALA A 109 -1.09 -7.12 -16.98
CA ALA A 109 -2.24 -6.29 -17.34
C ALA A 109 -2.34 -5.06 -16.43
N PHE A 110 -2.17 -5.25 -15.11
CA PHE A 110 -2.14 -4.14 -14.16
C PHE A 110 -0.91 -3.26 -14.38
N GLY A 111 0.26 -3.88 -14.48
CA GLY A 111 1.55 -3.22 -14.61
C GLY A 111 1.69 -2.36 -15.86
N LEU A 112 1.00 -2.74 -16.95
CA LEU A 112 0.97 -2.03 -18.23
C LEU A 112 -0.29 -1.19 -18.42
N SER A 113 -1.21 -1.18 -17.46
CA SER A 113 -2.36 -0.27 -17.51
C SER A 113 -1.87 1.17 -17.48
N HIS A 114 -2.45 2.02 -18.33
CA HIS A 114 -1.98 3.40 -18.54
C HIS A 114 -1.80 4.16 -17.23
N THR A 115 -2.80 4.14 -16.36
CA THR A 115 -2.76 4.85 -15.07
C THR A 115 -1.64 4.35 -14.18
N PHE A 116 -1.53 3.04 -13.96
CA PHE A 116 -0.51 2.53 -13.05
C PHE A 116 0.91 2.72 -13.60
N TRP A 117 1.08 2.50 -14.90
CA TRP A 117 2.34 2.74 -15.58
C TRP A 117 2.78 4.20 -15.44
N LEU A 118 1.86 5.15 -15.68
CA LEU A 118 2.12 6.59 -15.51
C LEU A 118 2.61 6.90 -14.09
N LEU A 119 1.90 6.43 -13.07
CA LEU A 119 2.27 6.64 -11.65
C LEU A 119 3.63 6.00 -11.31
N ALA A 120 3.96 4.83 -11.88
CA ALA A 120 5.23 4.16 -11.64
C ALA A 120 6.42 4.83 -12.37
N SER A 121 6.15 5.55 -13.47
CA SER A 121 7.17 6.21 -14.29
C SER A 121 7.49 7.66 -13.87
N ARG A 122 6.79 8.17 -12.86
CA ARG A 122 6.93 9.54 -12.35
C ARG A 122 7.00 9.54 -10.81
N PRO A 123 7.37 10.65 -10.16
CA PRO A 123 7.30 10.77 -8.71
C PRO A 123 5.85 10.68 -8.25
N ASP A 124 5.48 9.61 -7.56
CA ASP A 124 4.08 9.44 -7.14
C ASP A 124 3.93 8.63 -5.85
N ALA A 125 3.14 9.16 -4.92
CA ALA A 125 2.91 8.55 -3.62
C ALA A 125 1.92 7.38 -3.63
N TYR A 126 1.15 7.21 -4.71
CA TYR A 126 0.22 6.10 -4.86
C TYR A 126 0.88 4.78 -5.29
N THR A 127 2.15 4.79 -5.69
CA THR A 127 2.90 3.55 -5.97
C THR A 127 3.11 2.74 -4.70
N ILE A 128 3.53 3.39 -3.59
CA ILE A 128 3.61 2.77 -2.25
C ILE A 128 2.21 2.38 -1.75
N GLN A 129 1.20 3.23 -1.97
CA GLN A 129 -0.18 2.90 -1.59
C GLN A 129 -0.64 1.59 -2.25
N THR A 130 -0.36 1.46 -3.55
CA THR A 130 -0.72 0.30 -4.35
C THR A 130 0.02 -0.94 -3.87
N LEU A 131 1.33 -0.83 -3.60
CA LEU A 131 2.12 -1.92 -3.02
C LEU A 131 1.51 -2.41 -1.69
N LEU A 132 1.15 -1.50 -0.79
CA LEU A 132 0.59 -1.84 0.52
C LEU A 132 -0.82 -2.43 0.43
N LEU A 133 -1.67 -1.89 -0.46
CA LEU A 133 -2.99 -2.46 -0.73
C LEU A 133 -2.88 -3.87 -1.33
N ALA A 134 -2.05 -4.04 -2.36
CA ALA A 134 -1.84 -5.35 -2.98
C ALA A 134 -1.25 -6.36 -1.98
N THR A 135 -0.32 -5.94 -1.13
CA THR A 135 0.23 -6.79 -0.06
C THR A 135 -0.86 -7.17 0.95
N SER A 136 -1.71 -6.21 1.35
CA SER A 136 -2.84 -6.47 2.25
C SER A 136 -3.81 -7.49 1.65
N LEU A 137 -4.13 -7.34 0.36
CA LEU A 137 -4.95 -8.30 -0.38
C LEU A 137 -4.34 -9.70 -0.37
N TRP A 138 -3.06 -9.80 -0.75
CA TRP A 138 -2.34 -11.08 -0.79
C TRP A 138 -2.32 -11.77 0.56
N VAL A 139 -2.00 -11.03 1.63
CA VAL A 139 -1.94 -11.54 3.00
C VAL A 139 -3.32 -12.01 3.49
N MET A 140 -4.38 -11.26 3.21
CA MET A 140 -5.76 -11.66 3.56
C MET A 140 -6.21 -12.91 2.79
N LEU A 141 -5.83 -13.04 1.51
CA LEU A 141 -6.05 -14.27 0.76
C LEU A 141 -5.26 -15.45 1.34
N ARG A 142 -4.00 -15.22 1.71
CA ARG A 142 -3.12 -16.26 2.26
C ARG A 142 -3.60 -16.79 3.61
N ALA A 143 -4.24 -15.94 4.41
CA ALA A 143 -4.81 -16.30 5.71
C ALA A 143 -5.75 -17.52 5.60
N GLY A 144 -6.55 -17.62 4.54
CA GLY A 144 -7.47 -18.74 4.33
C GLY A 144 -6.81 -20.10 4.04
N PHE A 145 -5.53 -20.13 3.70
CA PHE A 145 -4.80 -21.35 3.35
C PHE A 145 -3.83 -21.84 4.43
N SER A 146 -3.53 -20.99 5.41
CA SER A 146 -2.46 -21.25 6.36
C SER A 146 -2.97 -21.76 7.70
N ALA A 147 -2.29 -22.75 8.28
CA ALA A 147 -2.49 -23.14 9.68
C ALA A 147 -2.23 -21.97 10.65
N ARG A 148 -1.36 -21.02 10.25
CA ARG A 148 -1.02 -19.81 11.01
C ARG A 148 -1.98 -18.65 10.71
N LEU A 149 -3.29 -18.90 10.79
CA LEU A 149 -4.34 -17.94 10.44
C LEU A 149 -4.14 -16.58 11.14
N ILE A 150 -3.91 -16.60 12.46
CA ILE A 150 -3.76 -15.39 13.28
C ILE A 150 -2.58 -14.54 12.80
N LEU A 151 -1.45 -15.16 12.46
CA LEU A 151 -0.26 -14.43 11.99
C LEU A 151 -0.54 -13.66 10.70
N TRP A 152 -1.27 -14.25 9.76
CA TRP A 152 -1.64 -13.57 8.51
C TRP A 152 -2.67 -12.46 8.73
N TRP A 153 -3.59 -12.62 9.68
CA TRP A 153 -4.46 -11.52 10.08
C TRP A 153 -3.65 -10.35 10.66
N VAL A 154 -2.76 -10.62 11.61
CA VAL A 154 -1.88 -9.59 12.19
C VAL A 154 -1.06 -8.90 11.09
N ALA A 155 -0.48 -9.67 10.16
CA ALA A 155 0.27 -9.11 9.04
C ALA A 155 -0.60 -8.21 8.14
N GLY A 156 -1.83 -8.61 7.82
CA GLY A 156 -2.70 -7.78 6.98
C GLY A 156 -3.22 -6.54 7.68
N LEU A 157 -3.44 -6.61 9.00
CA LEU A 157 -3.74 -5.44 9.81
C LEU A 157 -2.57 -4.46 9.82
N ALA A 158 -1.35 -4.96 10.02
CA ALA A 158 -0.15 -4.15 9.97
C ALA A 158 0.02 -3.46 8.61
N THR A 159 -0.22 -4.16 7.50
CA THR A 159 -0.12 -3.57 6.16
C THR A 159 -1.22 -2.54 5.88
N VAL A 160 -2.46 -2.76 6.36
CA VAL A 160 -3.53 -1.75 6.28
C VAL A 160 -3.18 -0.53 7.13
N SER A 161 -2.65 -0.71 8.34
CA SER A 161 -2.19 0.41 9.18
C SER A 161 -1.07 1.20 8.51
N LEU A 162 -0.10 0.54 7.87
CA LEU A 162 0.94 1.21 7.07
C LEU A 162 0.34 1.92 5.84
N ALA A 163 -0.64 1.31 5.17
CA ALA A 163 -1.33 1.96 4.07
C ALA A 163 -2.10 3.20 4.55
N MET A 164 -2.57 3.22 5.80
CA MET A 164 -3.28 4.36 6.37
C MET A 164 -2.35 5.53 6.66
N THR A 165 -1.12 5.26 7.11
CA THR A 165 -0.10 6.31 7.28
C THR A 165 0.37 6.88 5.94
N ASN A 166 0.09 6.19 4.83
CA ASN A 166 0.31 6.71 3.50
C ASN A 166 -0.91 7.44 2.92
N HIS A 167 -2.11 6.85 2.90
CA HIS A 167 -3.29 7.54 2.39
C HIS A 167 -4.60 7.01 2.99
N VAL A 168 -5.51 7.92 3.34
CA VAL A 168 -6.79 7.58 3.99
C VAL A 168 -7.71 6.70 3.11
N MET A 169 -7.52 6.73 1.79
CA MET A 169 -8.33 5.94 0.85
C MET A 169 -8.26 4.43 1.07
N ILE A 170 -7.27 3.88 1.79
CA ILE A 170 -7.29 2.45 2.11
C ILE A 170 -8.55 2.05 2.91
N LEU A 171 -9.18 2.97 3.65
CA LEU A 171 -10.45 2.70 4.34
C LEU A 171 -11.54 2.20 3.39
N ALA A 172 -11.58 2.70 2.15
CA ALA A 172 -12.54 2.24 1.15
C ALA A 172 -12.33 0.76 0.77
N SER A 173 -11.11 0.23 0.95
CA SER A 173 -10.78 -1.17 0.67
C SER A 173 -11.01 -2.10 1.88
N VAL A 174 -11.13 -1.56 3.09
CA VAL A 174 -11.26 -2.36 4.33
C VAL A 174 -12.44 -3.32 4.30
N PRO A 175 -13.66 -2.94 3.86
CA PRO A 175 -14.78 -3.88 3.78
C PRO A 175 -14.47 -5.09 2.88
N GLY A 176 -13.87 -4.85 1.70
CA GLY A 176 -13.49 -5.92 0.78
C GLY A 176 -12.42 -6.85 1.37
N LEU A 177 -11.38 -6.27 1.98
CA LEU A 177 -10.32 -7.03 2.65
C LEU A 177 -10.86 -7.87 3.82
N ALA A 178 -11.78 -7.31 4.61
CA ALA A 178 -12.44 -8.01 5.71
C ALA A 178 -13.27 -9.19 5.21
N VAL A 179 -14.05 -9.01 4.13
CA VAL A 179 -14.83 -10.11 3.51
C VAL A 179 -13.90 -11.22 3.03
N LEU A 180 -12.80 -10.88 2.37
CA LEU A 180 -11.81 -11.87 1.89
C LEU A 180 -11.16 -12.65 3.03
N GLY A 181 -10.77 -11.95 4.11
CA GLY A 181 -10.22 -12.59 5.29
C GLY A 181 -11.26 -13.51 5.96
N MET A 182 -12.50 -13.05 6.13
CA MET A 182 -13.58 -13.82 6.74
C MET A 182 -13.94 -15.08 5.94
N ALA A 183 -13.91 -15.00 4.60
CA ALA A 183 -14.14 -16.17 3.75
C ALA A 183 -13.13 -17.30 4.04
N GLY A 184 -11.88 -16.95 4.38
CA GLY A 184 -10.88 -17.92 4.82
C GLY A 184 -11.14 -18.50 6.22
N VAL A 185 -11.71 -17.70 7.15
CA VAL A 185 -12.01 -18.11 8.53
C VAL A 185 -13.21 -19.06 8.60
N ARG A 186 -14.27 -18.78 7.84
CA ARG A 186 -15.52 -19.58 7.85
C ARG A 186 -15.30 -21.06 7.50
N VAL A 187 -14.22 -21.38 6.78
CA VAL A 187 -13.84 -22.75 6.43
C VAL A 187 -13.19 -23.49 7.60
N ARG A 188 -12.65 -22.80 8.62
CA ARG A 188 -11.84 -23.42 9.70
C ARG A 188 -12.34 -23.19 11.12
N VAL A 189 -13.05 -22.11 11.40
CA VAL A 189 -13.39 -21.73 12.79
C VAL A 189 -14.83 -21.21 12.84
N GLY A 190 -15.60 -21.69 13.84
CA GLY A 190 -16.99 -21.30 14.06
C GLY A 190 -17.21 -19.78 14.12
N ARG A 191 -18.43 -19.38 13.75
CA ARG A 191 -18.93 -18.02 13.42
C ARG A 191 -18.58 -16.87 14.39
N THR A 192 -18.18 -17.16 15.63
CA THR A 192 -18.04 -16.17 16.73
C THR A 192 -16.72 -15.40 16.73
N ILE A 193 -15.63 -15.97 16.17
CA ILE A 193 -14.30 -15.33 16.21
C ILE A 193 -14.14 -14.30 15.06
N SER A 194 -14.87 -14.45 13.96
CA SER A 194 -14.77 -13.55 12.80
C SER A 194 -15.30 -12.14 13.04
N THR A 195 -16.28 -11.95 13.91
CA THR A 195 -16.90 -10.64 14.17
C THR A 195 -16.03 -9.75 15.07
N GLY A 196 -15.34 -10.33 16.06
CA GLY A 196 -14.46 -9.60 16.96
C GLY A 196 -13.24 -8.99 16.27
N ILE A 197 -12.66 -9.70 15.29
CA ILE A 197 -11.48 -9.24 14.56
C ILE A 197 -11.82 -8.05 13.66
N VAL A 198 -12.95 -8.08 12.95
CA VAL A 198 -13.41 -6.97 12.09
C VAL A 198 -13.72 -5.73 12.92
N GLY A 199 -14.42 -5.90 14.05
CA GLY A 199 -14.69 -4.80 14.99
C GLY A 199 -13.40 -4.17 15.51
N GLY A 200 -12.42 -4.97 15.94
CA GLY A 200 -11.13 -4.48 16.42
C GLY A 200 -10.30 -3.77 15.34
N THR A 201 -10.38 -4.24 14.08
CA THR A 201 -9.67 -3.64 12.94
C THR A 201 -10.19 -2.26 12.61
N VAL A 202 -11.52 -2.13 12.50
CA VAL A 202 -12.18 -0.85 12.25
C VAL A 202 -11.92 0.11 13.41
N LEU A 203 -12.03 -0.37 14.65
CA LEU A 203 -11.78 0.44 15.83
C LEU A 203 -10.33 0.94 15.89
N LEU A 204 -9.34 0.08 15.62
CA LEU A 204 -7.92 0.45 15.62
C LEU A 204 -7.61 1.45 14.49
N GLY A 205 -8.17 1.24 13.29
CA GLY A 205 -8.05 2.18 12.18
C GLY A 205 -8.66 3.55 12.49
N VAL A 206 -9.83 3.56 13.13
CA VAL A 206 -10.50 4.79 13.60
C VAL A 206 -9.68 5.48 14.68
N VAL A 207 -9.16 4.74 15.67
CA VAL A 207 -8.34 5.29 16.77
C VAL A 207 -7.05 5.90 16.24
N VAL A 208 -6.33 5.19 15.36
CA VAL A 208 -5.09 5.71 14.76
C VAL A 208 -5.38 6.93 13.90
N SER A 209 -6.42 6.89 13.07
CA SER A 209 -6.82 8.05 12.25
C SER A 209 -7.25 9.25 13.11
N ALA A 210 -8.01 9.02 14.19
CA ALA A 210 -8.44 10.07 15.10
C ALA A 210 -7.26 10.72 15.86
N SER A 211 -6.26 9.92 16.23
CA SER A 211 -5.03 10.41 16.88
C SER A 211 -4.16 11.26 15.94
N ILE A 212 -4.06 10.87 14.67
CA ILE A 212 -3.28 11.61 13.66
C ILE A 212 -3.99 12.91 13.24
N LEU A 213 -5.31 12.90 13.16
CA LEU A 213 -6.13 14.05 12.75
C LEU A 213 -6.40 15.06 13.88
N GLY A 214 -5.88 14.82 15.09
CA GLY A 214 -6.03 15.75 16.22
C GLY A 214 -7.46 15.89 16.72
N PHE A 215 -8.29 14.84 16.61
CA PHE A 215 -9.67 14.90 17.11
C PHE A 215 -9.67 15.17 18.63
N PRO A 216 -10.47 16.15 19.12
CA PRO A 216 -10.44 16.61 20.51
C PRO A 216 -10.63 15.51 21.56
N ALA A 217 -11.35 14.43 21.20
CA ALA A 217 -11.61 13.30 22.09
C ALA A 217 -10.33 12.57 22.56
N PHE A 218 -9.24 12.61 21.78
CA PHE A 218 -7.97 11.96 22.16
C PHE A 218 -7.02 12.86 22.94
N GLN A 219 -7.15 14.19 22.84
CA GLN A 219 -6.47 15.08 23.78
C GLN A 219 -6.97 14.82 25.20
N ALA A 220 -8.28 14.63 25.40
CA ALA A 220 -8.87 14.32 26.71
C ALA A 220 -8.30 13.03 27.35
N VAL A 221 -8.02 11.98 26.56
CA VAL A 221 -7.40 10.74 27.07
C VAL A 221 -5.93 10.96 27.43
N SER A 222 -5.20 11.76 26.65
CA SER A 222 -3.80 12.11 26.96
C SER A 222 -3.67 13.01 28.20
N THR A 223 -4.68 13.81 28.51
CA THR A 223 -4.75 14.62 29.74
C THR A 223 -5.17 13.80 30.96
N LEU A 224 -5.88 12.69 30.77
CA LEU A 224 -6.28 11.76 31.84
C LEU A 224 -5.16 10.77 32.24
N LEU A 225 -4.15 10.60 31.38
CA LEU A 225 -3.00 9.71 31.61
C LEU A 225 -1.72 10.45 32.05
N ARG A 226 -1.83 11.75 32.32
CA ARG A 226 -0.80 12.57 32.98
C ARG A 226 -1.27 12.94 34.38
#